data_AF-A0A530JZW7-F1
#
_entry.id   AF-A0A530JZW7-F1
#
_cell.length_a   1.000
_cell.length_b   1.000
_cell.length_c   1.000
_cell.angle_alpha   90.00
_cell.angle_beta   90.00
_cell.angle_gamma   90.00
#
_symmetry.space_group_name_H-M   'P 1'
#
loop_
_entity.id
_entity.type
_entity.pdbx_description
1 polymer ?
#
loop_
_entity_poly.entity_id
_entity_poly.type
_entity_poly.pdbx_seq_one_letter_code
_entity_poly.pdbx_strand_id
1 'polypeptide(L)'
;MNARFSDYVTSGAFSLTLTRNQISELAFAAGGERRLFGVTGSLERKGLIEPINARPEKDPEFEPDEQHLEWRLTSAGALTLSLLTQAGLSNAGSDIVAREIDDLRQSLSTANACAHEANLRVRSMHARLEEANALIDRLEARLAGEKIPIRFTPSDPLPDASVDDLLNPERKLP
;
A
#
# COMPACT_ATOMS: atom_id res chain seq x y z
N MET A 1 -7.26 -20.77 3.27
CA MET A 1 -8.35 -21.73 3.58
C MET A 1 -8.76 -21.46 5.03
N ASN A 2 -10.06 -21.25 5.30
CA ASN A 2 -10.54 -20.84 6.62
C ASN A 2 -10.65 -22.07 7.56
N ALA A 3 -9.66 -22.22 8.45
CA ALA A 3 -9.57 -23.37 9.35
C ALA A 3 -10.77 -23.47 10.30
N ARG A 4 -11.28 -22.34 10.80
CA ARG A 4 -12.42 -22.31 11.75
C ARG A 4 -13.71 -22.80 11.11
N PHE A 5 -13.98 -22.40 9.87
CA PHE A 5 -15.14 -22.91 9.13
C PHE A 5 -14.99 -24.40 8.81
N SER A 6 -13.78 -24.82 8.41
CA SER A 6 -13.50 -26.24 8.16
C SER A 6 -13.74 -27.08 9.42
N ASP A 7 -13.18 -26.67 10.56
CA ASP A 7 -13.35 -27.35 11.85
C ASP A 7 -14.81 -27.44 12.26
N TYR A 8 -15.57 -26.36 12.05
CA TYR A 8 -17.01 -26.33 12.30
C TYR A 8 -17.76 -27.35 11.42
N VAL A 9 -17.48 -27.38 10.12
CA VAL A 9 -18.13 -28.30 9.16
C VAL A 9 -17.78 -29.75 9.45
N THR A 10 -16.53 -30.05 9.81
CA THR A 10 -16.04 -31.42 10.01
C THR A 10 -16.41 -32.01 11.38
N SER A 11 -17.02 -31.22 12.28
CA SER A 11 -17.36 -31.64 13.65
C SER A 11 -18.54 -32.63 13.76
N GLY A 12 -19.30 -32.88 12.68
CA GLY A 12 -20.44 -33.80 12.67
C GLY A 12 -21.48 -33.48 11.59
N ALA A 13 -22.77 -33.75 11.86
CA ALA A 13 -23.86 -33.36 10.97
C ALA A 13 -23.90 -31.83 10.83
N PHE A 14 -23.52 -31.32 9.66
CA PHE A 14 -23.44 -29.88 9.39
C PHE A 14 -24.84 -29.27 9.29
N SER A 15 -25.24 -28.53 10.32
CA SER A 15 -26.41 -27.64 10.27
C SER A 15 -25.99 -26.22 10.66
N LEU A 16 -26.01 -25.29 9.71
CA LEU A 16 -25.73 -23.88 9.97
C LEU A 16 -27.04 -23.16 10.31
N THR A 17 -27.31 -22.96 11.60
CA THR A 17 -28.46 -22.19 12.08
C THR A 17 -28.03 -20.77 12.38
N LEU A 18 -28.73 -19.77 11.84
CA LEU A 18 -28.48 -18.35 12.12
C LEU A 18 -29.76 -17.72 12.67
N THR A 19 -29.64 -16.93 13.73
CA THR A 19 -30.74 -16.11 14.23
C THR A 19 -30.91 -14.87 13.36
N ARG A 20 -32.07 -14.21 13.44
CA ARG A 20 -32.32 -12.96 12.69
C ARG A 20 -31.28 -11.88 12.99
N ASN A 21 -30.82 -11.78 14.24
CA ASN A 21 -29.75 -10.85 14.64
C ASN A 21 -28.40 -11.21 14.02
N GLN A 22 -28.07 -12.50 13.94
CA GLN A 22 -26.85 -12.96 13.28
C GLN A 22 -26.87 -12.70 11.78
N ILE A 23 -28.04 -12.79 11.14
CA ILE A 23 -28.21 -12.45 9.72
C ILE A 23 -28.00 -10.95 9.51
N SER A 24 -28.58 -10.10 10.36
CA SER A 24 -28.36 -8.64 10.27
C SER A 24 -26.89 -8.28 10.53
N GLU A 25 -26.25 -8.88 11.53
CA GLU A 25 -24.83 -8.62 11.83
C GLU A 25 -23.91 -9.07 10.70
N LEU A 26 -24.22 -10.19 10.05
CA LEU A 26 -23.47 -10.67 8.89
C LEU A 26 -23.66 -9.72 7.70
N ALA A 27 -24.85 -9.15 7.52
CA ALA A 27 -25.12 -8.10 6.54
C ALA A 27 -24.40 -6.78 6.88
N PHE A 28 -24.26 -6.42 8.16
CA PHE A 28 -23.48 -5.24 8.58
C PHE A 28 -21.98 -5.44 8.38
N ALA A 29 -21.46 -6.64 8.67
CA ALA A 29 -20.07 -7.00 8.38
C ALA A 29 -19.75 -6.90 6.89
N ALA A 30 -20.72 -7.23 6.03
CA ALA A 30 -20.64 -7.06 4.58
C ALA A 30 -20.52 -5.60 4.13
N GLY A 31 -21.05 -4.66 4.91
CA GLY A 31 -21.01 -3.23 4.64
C GLY A 31 -19.70 -2.56 5.08
N GLY A 32 -18.75 -3.32 5.64
CA GLY A 32 -17.49 -2.78 6.14
C GLY A 32 -17.63 -1.92 7.40
N GLU A 33 -18.71 -2.09 8.17
CA GLU A 33 -18.90 -1.31 9.40
C GLU A 33 -17.81 -1.63 10.45
N ARG A 34 -17.16 -0.57 10.93
CA ARG A 34 -16.04 -0.63 11.89
C ARG A 34 -16.45 -1.05 13.32
N ARG A 35 -17.75 -1.10 13.63
CA ARG A 35 -18.27 -1.38 14.98
C ARG A 35 -19.45 -2.34 14.94
N LEU A 36 -19.15 -3.63 14.94
CA LEU A 36 -20.16 -4.65 15.24
C LEU A 36 -20.26 -4.81 16.77
N PHE A 37 -21.37 -4.36 17.36
CA PHE A 37 -21.58 -4.44 18.80
C PHE A 37 -22.08 -5.84 19.23
N GLY A 38 -21.38 -6.48 20.17
CA GLY A 38 -21.96 -7.37 21.18
C GLY A 38 -22.13 -8.87 20.90
N VAL A 39 -22.19 -9.36 19.66
CA VAL A 39 -22.48 -10.80 19.38
C VAL A 39 -21.59 -11.44 18.29
N THR A 40 -20.56 -10.72 17.81
CA THR A 40 -19.62 -11.16 16.76
C THR A 40 -18.94 -12.51 17.03
N GLY A 41 -18.73 -12.88 18.30
CA GLY A 41 -18.12 -14.14 18.68
C GLY A 41 -18.87 -15.40 18.21
N SER A 42 -20.18 -15.33 17.92
CA SER A 42 -20.88 -16.49 17.33
C SER A 42 -20.63 -16.64 15.84
N LEU A 43 -20.51 -15.53 15.10
CA LEU A 43 -20.23 -15.55 13.67
C LEU A 43 -18.76 -15.90 13.41
N GLU A 44 -17.87 -15.41 14.28
CA GLU A 44 -16.44 -15.74 14.29
C GLU A 44 -16.20 -17.23 14.57
N ARG A 45 -16.88 -17.81 15.58
CA ARG A 45 -16.78 -19.25 15.88
C ARG A 45 -17.27 -20.14 14.75
N LYS A 46 -18.27 -19.68 13.99
CA LYS A 46 -18.75 -20.34 12.77
C LYS A 46 -17.83 -20.09 11.58
N GLY A 47 -16.78 -19.28 11.73
CA GLY A 47 -15.86 -18.91 10.66
C GLY A 47 -16.49 -18.07 9.56
N LEU A 48 -17.62 -17.39 9.80
CA LEU A 48 -18.30 -16.56 8.79
C LEU A 48 -17.70 -15.15 8.68
N ILE A 49 -17.14 -14.66 9.79
CA ILE A 49 -16.41 -13.39 9.85
C ILE A 49 -15.04 -13.60 10.47
N GLU A 50 -14.10 -12.73 10.12
CA GLU A 50 -12.77 -12.70 10.71
C GLU A 50 -12.39 -11.28 11.16
N PRO A 51 -11.68 -11.15 12.29
CA PRO A 51 -11.14 -9.88 12.72
C PRO A 51 -9.89 -9.57 11.88
N ILE A 52 -9.87 -8.37 11.33
CA ILE A 52 -8.74 -7.78 10.64
C ILE A 52 -8.32 -6.55 11.43
N ASN A 53 -7.02 -6.39 11.66
CA ASN A 53 -6.51 -5.16 12.24
C ASN A 53 -6.84 -4.03 11.27
N ALA A 54 -7.65 -3.07 11.70
CA ALA A 54 -7.92 -1.89 10.90
C ALA A 54 -6.58 -1.29 10.48
N ARG A 55 -6.45 -0.96 9.19
CA ARG A 55 -5.31 -0.14 8.79
C ARG A 55 -5.41 1.17 9.59
N PRO A 56 -4.32 1.66 10.20
CA PRO A 56 -4.34 3.00 10.77
C PRO A 56 -4.53 3.96 9.59
N GLU A 57 -5.78 4.36 9.34
CA GLU A 57 -6.04 5.51 8.51
C GLU A 57 -5.40 6.71 9.20
N LYS A 58 -4.65 7.50 8.43
CA LYS A 58 -4.15 8.80 8.88
C LYS A 58 -5.30 9.80 8.91
N ASP A 59 -6.35 9.53 9.67
CA ASP A 59 -7.33 10.55 10.01
C ASP A 59 -6.83 11.27 11.28
N PRO A 60 -6.49 12.58 11.19
CA PRO A 60 -5.90 13.34 12.29
C PRO A 60 -6.90 13.68 13.41
N GLU A 61 -8.16 13.24 13.32
CA GLU A 61 -9.22 13.54 14.29
C GLU A 61 -9.47 12.43 15.32
N PHE A 62 -8.77 11.29 15.26
CA PHE A 62 -9.08 10.14 16.11
C PHE A 62 -7.92 9.71 17.01
N GLU A 63 -8.19 9.60 18.31
CA GLU A 63 -7.21 9.23 19.35
C GLU A 63 -6.60 7.84 19.11
N PRO A 64 -5.28 7.67 19.32
CA PRO A 64 -4.52 6.48 18.94
C PRO A 64 -4.69 5.24 19.85
N ASP A 65 -5.64 5.24 20.79
CA ASP A 65 -5.63 4.27 21.91
C ASP A 65 -6.57 3.06 21.77
N GLU A 66 -7.39 2.96 20.72
CA GLU A 66 -8.21 1.76 20.48
C GLU A 66 -7.73 1.02 19.23
N GLN A 67 -7.17 -0.18 19.42
CA GLN A 67 -6.96 -1.15 18.35
C GLN A 67 -8.32 -1.46 17.69
N HIS A 68 -8.65 -0.73 16.64
CA HIS A 68 -9.90 -0.94 15.92
C HIS A 68 -9.83 -2.29 15.19
N LEU A 69 -10.55 -3.27 15.73
CA LEU A 69 -10.78 -4.55 15.09
C LEU A 69 -11.89 -4.35 14.05
N GLU A 70 -11.50 -4.30 12.77
CA GLU A 70 -12.46 -4.38 11.66
C GLU A 70 -12.89 -5.83 11.48
N TRP A 71 -14.18 -6.08 11.32
CA TRP A 71 -14.68 -7.42 11.02
C TRP A 71 -14.99 -7.52 9.53
N ARG A 72 -14.45 -8.54 8.86
CA ARG A 72 -14.72 -8.80 7.45
C ARG A 72 -15.35 -10.16 7.23
N LEU A 73 -16.12 -10.27 6.16
CA LEU A 73 -16.66 -11.55 5.74
C LEU A 73 -15.54 -12.48 5.28
N THR A 74 -15.65 -13.74 5.67
CA THR A 74 -14.84 -14.80 5.07
C THR A 74 -15.53 -15.30 3.80
N SER A 75 -14.83 -16.10 2.98
CA SER A 75 -15.43 -16.72 1.79
C SER A 75 -16.69 -17.54 2.11
N ALA A 76 -16.71 -18.25 3.24
CA ALA A 76 -17.89 -18.96 3.71
C ALA A 76 -19.01 -17.99 4.13
N GLY A 77 -18.67 -16.90 4.83
CA GLY A 77 -19.59 -15.82 5.18
C GLY A 77 -20.29 -15.21 3.96
N ALA A 78 -19.52 -14.86 2.93
CA ALA A 78 -20.04 -14.30 1.69
C ALA A 78 -21.02 -15.24 0.97
N LEU A 79 -20.71 -16.54 0.91
CA LEU A 79 -21.60 -17.54 0.34
C LEU A 79 -22.88 -17.70 1.17
N THR A 80 -22.78 -17.75 2.50
CA THR A 80 -23.96 -17.83 3.37
C THR A 80 -24.85 -16.59 3.24
N LEU A 81 -24.26 -15.40 3.12
CA LEU A 81 -25.01 -14.17 2.89
C LEU A 81 -25.74 -14.21 1.54
N SER A 82 -25.08 -14.69 0.50
CA SER A 82 -25.67 -14.84 -0.84
C SER A 82 -26.88 -15.78 -0.83
N LEU A 83 -26.83 -16.86 -0.06
CA LEU A 83 -27.98 -17.76 0.12
C LEU A 83 -29.10 -17.10 0.93
N LEU A 84 -28.76 -16.33 1.97
CA LEU A 84 -29.72 -15.60 2.79
C LEU A 84 -30.43 -14.49 2.00
N THR A 85 -29.72 -13.80 1.11
CA THR A 85 -30.32 -12.77 0.23
C THR A 85 -31.21 -13.40 -0.82
N GLN A 86 -30.79 -14.51 -1.45
CA GLN A 86 -31.64 -15.28 -2.37
C GLN A 86 -32.93 -15.80 -1.69
N ALA A 87 -32.83 -16.19 -0.42
CA ALA A 87 -33.98 -16.62 0.38
C ALA A 87 -34.86 -15.45 0.88
N GLY A 88 -34.50 -14.19 0.61
CA GLY A 88 -35.23 -13.01 1.07
C GLY A 88 -35.10 -12.74 2.58
N LEU A 89 -34.11 -13.34 3.24
CA LEU A 89 -33.87 -13.22 4.68
C LEU A 89 -32.94 -12.05 5.04
N SER A 90 -32.30 -11.43 4.05
CA SER A 90 -31.39 -10.30 4.21
C SER A 90 -31.69 -9.21 3.18
N ASN A 91 -31.59 -7.95 3.62
CA ASN A 91 -31.70 -6.77 2.76
C ASN A 91 -30.35 -6.36 2.15
N ALA A 92 -29.28 -7.08 2.45
CA ALA A 92 -27.97 -6.80 1.87
C ALA A 92 -28.05 -7.04 0.35
N GLY A 93 -27.55 -6.10 -0.44
CA GLY A 93 -27.59 -6.20 -1.91
C GLY A 93 -26.92 -7.49 -2.41
N SER A 94 -27.35 -8.01 -3.55
CA SER A 94 -26.88 -9.30 -4.08
C SER A 94 -25.40 -9.35 -4.48
N ASP A 95 -24.69 -8.21 -4.48
CA ASP A 95 -23.36 -8.06 -5.09
C ASP A 95 -22.30 -7.51 -4.13
N ILE A 96 -22.24 -8.07 -2.93
CA ILE A 96 -21.32 -7.65 -1.87
C ILE A 96 -19.87 -8.00 -2.23
N VAL A 97 -19.64 -9.19 -2.78
CA VAL A 97 -18.30 -9.63 -3.19
C VAL A 97 -17.74 -8.75 -4.30
N ALA A 98 -18.58 -8.32 -5.25
CA ALA A 98 -18.18 -7.39 -6.30
C ALA A 98 -17.73 -6.04 -5.72
N ARG A 99 -18.48 -5.49 -4.76
CA ARG A 99 -18.12 -4.25 -4.05
C ARG A 99 -16.81 -4.38 -3.28
N GLU A 100 -16.63 -5.45 -2.50
CA GLU A 100 -15.38 -5.69 -1.77
C GLU A 100 -14.18 -5.80 -2.73
N ILE A 101 -14.35 -6.45 -3.89
CA ILE A 101 -13.28 -6.53 -4.91
C ILE A 101 -12.95 -5.15 -5.47
N ASP A 102 -13.96 -4.32 -5.74
CA ASP A 102 -13.75 -2.97 -6.27
C ASP A 102 -13.07 -2.05 -5.23
N ASP A 103 -13.48 -2.13 -3.96
CA ASP A 103 -12.85 -1.39 -2.86
C ASP A 103 -11.39 -1.82 -2.67
N LEU A 104 -11.11 -3.13 -2.72
CA LEU A 104 -9.74 -3.66 -2.64
C LEU A 104 -8.90 -3.20 -3.83
N ARG A 105 -9.46 -3.19 -5.05
CA ARG A 105 -8.77 -2.68 -6.24
C ARG A 105 -8.44 -1.20 -6.11
N GLN A 106 -9.37 -0.40 -5.60
CA GLN A 106 -9.14 1.02 -5.36
C GLN A 106 -8.04 1.23 -4.31
N SER A 107 -8.08 0.48 -3.20
CA SER A 107 -7.06 0.52 -2.16
C SER A 107 -5.67 0.10 -2.66
N LEU A 108 -5.60 -0.90 -3.54
CA LEU A 108 -4.34 -1.34 -4.16
C LEU A 108 -3.81 -0.26 -5.10
N SER A 109 -4.70 0.35 -5.90
CA SER A 109 -4.34 1.45 -6.79
C SER A 109 -3.76 2.64 -6.03
N THR A 110 -4.37 3.04 -4.91
CA THR A 110 -3.85 4.15 -4.09
C THR A 110 -2.53 3.80 -3.43
N ALA A 111 -2.38 2.58 -2.89
CA ALA A 111 -1.13 2.12 -2.31
C ALA A 111 0.03 2.09 -3.33
N ASN A 112 -0.25 1.64 -4.56
CA ASN A 112 0.72 1.65 -5.65
C ASN A 112 1.13 3.07 -6.06
N ALA A 113 0.18 4.00 -6.11
CA ALA A 113 0.48 5.41 -6.41
C ALA A 113 1.41 6.02 -5.33
N CYS A 114 1.11 5.79 -4.05
CA CYS A 114 1.95 6.22 -2.94
C CYS A 114 3.36 5.60 -3.00
N ALA A 115 3.46 4.31 -3.30
CA ALA A 115 4.74 3.62 -3.45
C ALA A 115 5.56 4.18 -4.64
N HIS A 116 4.89 4.47 -5.75
CA HIS A 116 5.54 5.09 -6.91
C HIS A 116 6.09 6.48 -6.56
N GLU A 117 5.30 7.31 -5.88
CA GLU A 117 5.74 8.64 -5.46
C GLU A 117 6.92 8.57 -4.47
N ALA A 118 6.87 7.66 -3.50
CA ALA A 118 7.99 7.41 -2.58
C ALA A 118 9.26 7.01 -3.33
N ASN A 119 9.16 6.15 -4.33
CA ASN A 119 10.29 5.75 -5.17
C ASN A 119 10.88 6.92 -5.96
N LEU A 120 10.06 7.83 -6.50
CA LEU A 120 10.54 9.03 -7.16
C LEU A 120 11.29 9.95 -6.20
N ARG A 121 10.80 10.11 -4.97
CA ARG A 121 11.49 10.90 -3.93
C ARG A 121 12.83 10.28 -3.53
N VAL A 122 12.89 8.95 -3.39
CA VAL A 122 14.15 8.25 -3.09
C VAL A 122 15.16 8.45 -4.21
N ARG A 123 14.73 8.32 -5.48
CA ARG A 123 15.62 8.55 -6.63
C ARG A 123 16.16 9.98 -6.66
N SER A 124 15.32 10.99 -6.40
CA SER A 124 15.77 12.38 -6.38
C SER A 124 16.71 12.69 -5.20
N MET A 125 16.44 12.12 -4.03
CA MET A 125 17.35 12.21 -2.87
C MET A 125 18.69 11.53 -3.17
N HIS A 126 18.68 10.37 -3.82
CA HIS A 126 19.90 9.66 -4.18
C HIS A 126 20.76 10.46 -5.17
N ALA A 127 20.14 11.05 -6.20
CA ALA A 127 20.84 11.93 -7.14
C ALA A 127 21.49 13.14 -6.43
N ARG A 128 20.78 13.78 -5.48
CA ARG A 128 21.35 14.87 -4.68
C ARG A 128 22.51 14.42 -3.79
N LEU A 129 22.46 13.20 -3.26
CA LEU A 129 23.57 12.62 -2.50
C LEU A 129 24.78 12.35 -3.39
N GLU A 130 24.59 11.83 -4.60
CA GLU A 130 25.68 11.65 -5.57
C GLU A 130 26.33 12.99 -5.96
N GLU A 131 25.53 14.03 -6.21
CA GLU A 131 26.04 15.38 -6.48
C GLU A 131 26.83 15.95 -5.30
N ALA A 132 26.33 15.78 -4.07
CA ALA A 132 27.02 16.22 -2.86
C ALA A 132 28.34 15.49 -2.64
N ASN A 133 28.36 14.17 -2.86
CA ASN A 133 29.59 13.36 -2.77
C ASN A 133 30.62 13.81 -3.82
N ALA A 134 30.19 14.02 -5.07
CA ALA A 134 31.08 14.53 -6.11
C ALA A 134 31.65 15.93 -5.78
N LEU A 135 30.88 16.76 -5.07
CA LEU A 135 31.35 18.06 -4.59
C LEU A 135 32.40 17.90 -3.48
N ILE A 136 32.16 17.00 -2.52
CA ILE A 136 33.12 16.66 -1.46
C ILE A 136 34.43 16.18 -2.08
N ASP A 137 34.39 15.22 -3.01
CA ASP A 137 35.58 14.70 -3.70
C ASP A 137 36.38 15.83 -4.38
N ARG A 138 35.70 16.80 -5.01
CA ARG A 138 36.35 17.96 -5.64
C ARG A 138 37.01 18.87 -4.62
N LEU A 139 36.37 19.10 -3.46
CA LEU A 139 36.93 19.92 -2.39
C LEU A 139 38.13 19.25 -1.72
N GLU A 140 38.06 17.94 -1.51
CA GLU A 140 39.17 17.13 -0.99
C GLU A 140 40.35 17.15 -1.95
N ALA A 141 40.13 16.93 -3.25
CA ALA A 141 41.18 17.04 -4.27
C ALA A 141 41.82 18.44 -4.30
N ARG A 142 41.00 19.49 -4.16
CA ARG A 142 41.48 20.89 -4.09
C ARG A 142 42.30 21.17 -2.83
N LEU A 143 41.90 20.60 -1.68
CA LEU A 143 42.65 20.68 -0.42
C LEU A 143 43.97 19.90 -0.49
N ALA A 144 43.98 18.75 -1.16
CA ALA A 144 45.18 17.93 -1.37
C ALA A 144 46.19 18.56 -2.35
N GLY A 145 45.82 19.66 -3.03
CA GLY A 145 46.68 20.33 -4.02
C GLY A 145 46.81 19.57 -5.35
N GLU A 146 46.02 18.51 -5.55
CA GLU A 146 45.98 17.75 -6.78
C GLU A 146 45.09 18.45 -7.82
N LYS A 147 45.57 18.53 -9.07
CA LYS A 147 44.81 19.11 -10.18
C LYS A 147 43.50 18.32 -10.36
N ILE A 148 42.37 19.03 -10.38
CA ILE A 148 41.03 18.44 -10.54
C ILE A 148 41.00 17.57 -11.81
N PRO A 149 40.73 16.26 -11.70
CA PRO A 149 40.58 15.42 -12.88
C PRO A 149 39.25 15.76 -13.58
N ILE A 150 39.34 16.48 -14.70
CA ILE A 150 38.20 16.69 -15.60
C ILE A 150 37.97 15.35 -16.32
N ARG A 151 36.86 14.66 -16.00
CA ARG A 151 36.44 13.46 -16.75
C ARG A 151 35.83 13.89 -18.07
N PHE A 152 36.60 13.76 -19.14
CA PHE A 152 36.07 13.81 -20.51
C PHE A 152 35.21 12.56 -20.74
N THR A 153 33.91 12.76 -20.97
CA THR A 153 33.06 11.71 -21.53
C THR A 153 33.24 11.71 -23.06
N PRO A 154 33.23 10.54 -23.72
CA PRO A 154 33.54 10.41 -25.16
C PRO A 154 32.53 11.07 -26.11
N SER A 155 31.52 11.77 -25.57
CA SER A 155 30.49 12.49 -26.33
C SER A 155 30.64 14.00 -26.28
N ASP A 156 31.62 14.55 -25.56
CA ASP A 156 31.86 15.99 -25.56
C ASP A 156 32.66 16.35 -26.83
N PRO A 157 32.15 17.20 -27.73
CA PRO A 157 32.91 17.65 -28.88
C PRO A 157 34.14 18.39 -28.36
N LEU A 158 35.33 17.87 -28.71
CA LEU A 158 36.57 18.57 -28.48
C LEU A 158 36.42 19.98 -29.05
N PRO A 159 36.69 21.06 -28.28
CA PRO A 159 36.72 22.38 -28.86
C PRO A 159 37.78 22.36 -29.97
N ASP A 160 37.42 22.82 -31.18
CA ASP A 160 38.34 23.04 -32.31
C ASP A 160 39.34 24.19 -32.03
N ALA A 161 39.73 24.36 -30.77
CA ALA A 161 40.74 25.30 -30.34
C ALA A 161 42.11 24.64 -30.58
N SER A 162 42.85 25.20 -31.53
CA SER A 162 44.25 24.82 -31.75
C SER A 162 45.06 24.94 -30.46
N VAL A 163 46.02 24.03 -30.25
CA VAL A 163 46.86 23.97 -29.04
C VAL A 163 47.56 25.30 -28.74
N ASP A 164 47.87 26.10 -29.78
CA ASP A 164 48.45 27.43 -29.64
C ASP A 164 47.51 28.47 -28.99
N ASP A 165 46.20 28.36 -29.22
CA ASP A 165 45.20 29.27 -28.62
C ASP A 165 44.98 28.99 -27.12
N LEU A 166 45.18 27.73 -26.69
CA LEU A 166 45.07 27.33 -25.28
C LEU A 166 46.30 27.74 -24.46
N LEU A 167 47.46 27.83 -25.12
CA LEU A 167 48.73 28.18 -24.47
C LEU A 167 48.99 29.70 -24.44
N ASN A 168 48.38 30.47 -25.34
CA ASN A 168 48.56 31.93 -25.42
C ASN A 168 47.22 32.69 -25.52
N PRO A 169 46.41 32.74 -24.45
CA PRO A 169 45.09 33.37 -24.47
C PRO A 169 45.14 34.89 -24.69
N GLU A 170 46.31 35.53 -24.48
CA GLU A 170 46.49 36.97 -24.60
C GLU A 170 46.59 37.48 -26.05
N ARG A 171 46.74 36.60 -27.06
CA ARG A 171 46.84 37.01 -28.48
C ARG A 171 45.50 37.35 -29.14
N LYS A 172 44.37 37.08 -28.48
CA LYS A 172 43.01 37.35 -28.98
C LYS A 172 42.28 38.41 -28.13
N LEU A 173 42.95 39.50 -27.78
CA LEU A 173 42.27 40.74 -27.40
C LEU A 173 42.46 41.76 -28.53
N PRO A 174 41.40 42.46 -28.96
CA PRO A 174 41.47 43.46 -30.03
C PRO A 174 42.38 44.64 -29.68
#